data_AF-A0A8P4GPK1-F1
#
_entry.id   AF-A0A8P4GPK1-F1
#
_cell.length_a   1.000
_cell.length_b   1.000
_cell.length_c   1.000
_cell.angle_alpha   90.00
_cell.angle_beta   90.00
_cell.angle_gamma   90.00
#
_symmetry.space_group_name_H-M   'P 1'
#
loop_
_entity.id
_entity.type
_entity.pdbx_description
1 polymer ?
#
loop_
_entity_poly.entity_id
_entity_poly.type
_entity_poly.pdbx_seq_one_letter_code
_entity_poly.pdbx_strand_id
1 'polypeptide(L)'
;MLTGLIVFLSLVSSIQAIIASSVGCIIASSCRDVVEDRHWLTDAYILFATPYFAYDIYAMFLCYRHKQQVKGHEEEGGGGARSTRAAVAGYLRRELLMVLHHVFMVAFCCPASLLWRQGKGDFFQGLLFLPELSTPFVSLGKVLIQYNQQHTLLHKVNGGLVLLSFFSCRVLLFPYLYYAYSRYASIPVYAVPLVAPWQCNLGAALLWPLQLYWFTLICRGALRQFAAGRSNSPPPSKPDRDGCLTTSNGRTQTST
;
A
#
# COMPACT_ATOMS: atom_id res chain seq x y z
N MET A 1 3.42 24.80 -4.69
CA MET A 1 4.54 23.95 -5.18
C MET A 1 4.45 22.50 -4.69
N LEU A 2 4.27 22.23 -3.39
CA LEU A 2 4.23 20.87 -2.84
C LEU A 2 3.18 19.94 -3.50
N THR A 3 1.97 20.44 -3.76
CA THR A 3 0.90 19.66 -4.42
C THR A 3 1.31 19.23 -5.84
N GLY A 4 1.89 20.13 -6.63
CA GLY A 4 2.36 19.83 -7.98
C GLY A 4 3.49 18.81 -7.98
N LEU A 5 4.43 18.91 -7.03
CA LEU A 5 5.50 17.93 -6.84
C LEU A 5 4.94 16.55 -6.50
N ILE A 6 4.00 16.46 -5.55
CA ILE A 6 3.38 15.17 -5.16
C ILE A 6 2.65 14.53 -6.33
N VAL A 7 1.90 15.31 -7.11
CA VAL A 7 1.18 14.80 -8.29
C VAL A 7 2.17 14.28 -9.34
N PHE A 8 3.21 15.05 -9.67
CA PHE A 8 4.23 14.65 -10.63
C PHE A 8 4.93 13.35 -10.20
N LEU A 9 5.38 13.27 -8.95
CA LEU A 9 6.02 12.06 -8.42
C LEU A 9 5.08 10.85 -8.40
N SER A 10 3.80 11.07 -8.07
CA SER A 10 2.78 10.02 -8.09
C SER A 10 2.54 9.48 -9.50
N LEU A 11 2.58 10.34 -10.51
CA LEU A 11 2.44 9.95 -11.92
C LEU A 11 3.66 9.15 -12.39
N VAL A 12 4.86 9.64 -12.13
CA VAL A 12 6.13 8.95 -12.47
C VAL A 12 6.16 7.57 -11.84
N SER A 13 5.81 7.46 -10.56
CA SER A 13 5.70 6.20 -9.83
C SER A 13 4.64 5.25 -10.40
N SER A 14 3.50 5.79 -10.83
CA SER A 14 2.43 4.97 -11.43
C SER A 14 2.85 4.40 -12.79
N ILE A 15 3.54 5.20 -13.62
CA ILE A 15 4.04 4.75 -14.92
C ILE A 15 5.07 3.63 -14.73
N GLN A 16 6.04 3.84 -13.83
CA GLN A 16 7.04 2.83 -13.54
C GLN A 16 6.40 1.53 -13.06
N ALA A 17 5.41 1.62 -12.18
CA ALA A 17 4.72 0.46 -11.66
C ALA A 17 3.99 -0.35 -12.73
N ILE A 18 3.38 0.32 -13.71
CA ILE A 18 2.74 -0.35 -14.85
C ILE A 18 3.78 -1.07 -15.71
N ILE A 19 4.91 -0.43 -15.99
CA ILE A 19 6.02 -1.03 -16.75
C ILE A 19 6.55 -2.26 -15.99
N ALA A 20 6.85 -2.11 -14.70
CA ALA A 20 7.33 -3.19 -13.82
C ALA A 20 6.39 -4.40 -13.84
N SER A 21 5.10 -4.14 -13.68
CA SER A 21 4.07 -5.18 -13.62
C SER A 21 3.93 -5.89 -14.96
N SER A 22 3.96 -5.13 -16.06
CA SER A 22 3.88 -5.68 -17.42
C SER A 22 5.08 -6.56 -17.73
N VAL A 23 6.29 -6.09 -17.41
CA VAL A 23 7.54 -6.86 -17.55
C VAL A 23 7.48 -8.13 -16.72
N GLY A 24 7.08 -8.03 -15.44
CA GLY A 24 6.96 -9.19 -14.56
C GLY A 24 5.95 -10.22 -15.06
N CYS A 25 4.79 -9.78 -15.58
CA CYS A 25 3.79 -10.65 -16.18
C CYS A 25 4.30 -11.34 -17.45
N ILE A 26 5.04 -10.63 -18.31
CA ILE A 26 5.62 -11.20 -19.54
C ILE A 26 6.67 -12.26 -19.19
N ILE A 27 7.55 -11.99 -18.23
CA ILE A 27 8.56 -12.96 -17.80
C ILE A 27 7.88 -14.19 -17.19
N ALA A 28 6.92 -13.99 -16.29
CA ALA A 28 6.20 -15.07 -15.63
C ALA A 28 5.38 -15.94 -16.60
N SER A 29 4.87 -15.38 -17.70
CA SER A 29 4.13 -16.15 -18.72
C SER A 29 5.04 -16.80 -19.77
N SER A 30 6.24 -16.28 -19.97
CA SER A 30 7.17 -16.76 -21.00
C SER A 30 8.11 -17.87 -20.51
N CYS A 31 8.46 -17.88 -19.22
CA CYS A 31 9.28 -18.94 -18.62
C CYS A 31 8.45 -20.21 -18.40
N ARG A 32 8.89 -21.34 -18.98
CA ARG A 32 8.30 -22.67 -18.78
C ARG A 32 9.01 -23.41 -17.64
N ASP A 33 10.33 -23.30 -17.58
CA ASP A 33 11.13 -23.74 -16.44
C ASP A 33 11.27 -22.58 -15.45
N VAL A 34 10.87 -22.85 -14.21
CA VAL A 34 10.77 -21.83 -13.17
C VAL A 34 12.15 -21.39 -12.65
N VAL A 35 13.17 -22.24 -12.81
CA VAL A 35 14.50 -22.06 -12.20
C VAL A 35 15.58 -21.84 -13.25
N GLU A 36 15.56 -22.60 -14.35
CA GLU A 36 16.65 -22.57 -15.32
C GLU A 36 16.36 -21.68 -16.55
N ASP A 37 15.11 -21.28 -16.80
CA ASP A 37 14.82 -20.38 -17.92
C ASP A 37 15.31 -18.95 -17.64
N ARG A 38 15.88 -18.35 -18.68
CA ARG A 38 16.35 -16.97 -18.69
C ARG A 38 15.54 -16.14 -19.67
N HIS A 39 15.16 -14.93 -19.25
CA HIS A 39 14.48 -13.98 -20.10
C HIS A 39 15.28 -12.68 -20.17
N TRP A 40 15.66 -12.25 -21.39
CA TRP A 40 16.49 -11.06 -21.61
C TRP A 40 15.88 -9.78 -20.99
N LEU A 41 14.54 -9.72 -20.96
CA LEU A 41 13.80 -8.60 -20.39
C LEU A 41 14.08 -8.42 -18.89
N THR A 42 14.45 -9.48 -18.17
CA THR A 42 14.77 -9.40 -16.75
C THR A 42 16.01 -8.53 -16.52
N ASP A 43 17.10 -8.82 -17.22
CA ASP A 43 18.37 -8.10 -17.06
C ASP A 43 18.26 -6.65 -17.57
N ALA A 44 17.60 -6.45 -18.71
CA ALA A 44 17.35 -5.13 -19.28
C ALA A 44 16.49 -4.26 -18.34
N TYR A 45 15.45 -4.84 -17.75
CA TYR A 45 14.59 -4.11 -16.83
C TYR A 45 15.27 -3.83 -15.49
N ILE A 46 16.08 -4.74 -14.94
CA ILE A 46 16.83 -4.46 -13.70
C ILE A 46 17.80 -3.29 -13.90
N LEU A 47 18.51 -3.26 -15.04
CA LEU A 47 19.42 -2.15 -15.38
C LEU A 47 18.67 -0.82 -15.52
N PHE A 48 17.45 -0.84 -16.07
CA PHE A 48 16.59 0.35 -16.16
C PHE A 48 15.98 0.75 -14.80
N ALA A 49 15.55 -0.21 -14.00
CA ALA A 49 14.84 0.01 -12.74
C ALA A 49 15.78 0.50 -11.62
N THR A 50 17.05 0.08 -11.63
CA THR A 50 18.04 0.48 -10.62
C THR A 50 18.19 2.02 -10.50
N PRO A 51 18.47 2.78 -11.58
CA PRO A 51 18.55 4.24 -11.48
C PRO A 51 17.19 4.88 -11.15
N TYR A 52 16.07 4.27 -11.57
CA TYR A 52 14.74 4.74 -11.17
C TYR A 52 14.53 4.64 -9.66
N PHE A 53 14.85 3.51 -9.03
CA PHE A 53 14.70 3.36 -7.59
C PHE A 53 15.64 4.29 -6.81
N ALA A 54 16.83 4.57 -7.34
CA ALA A 54 17.71 5.61 -6.79
C ALA A 54 17.07 7.02 -6.89
N TYR A 55 16.45 7.33 -8.02
CA TYR A 55 15.64 8.54 -8.19
C TYR A 55 14.49 8.61 -7.19
N ASP A 56 13.80 7.51 -6.93
CA ASP A 56 12.66 7.47 -6.00
C ASP A 56 13.10 7.77 -4.55
N ILE A 57 14.27 7.26 -4.12
CA ILE A 57 14.89 7.62 -2.84
C ILE A 57 15.15 9.14 -2.77
N TYR A 58 15.70 9.71 -3.85
CA TYR A 58 15.95 11.15 -3.92
C TYR A 58 14.65 11.98 -3.88
N ALA A 59 13.61 11.53 -4.61
CA ALA A 59 12.30 12.16 -4.58
C ALA A 59 11.66 12.13 -3.19
N MET A 60 11.76 11.00 -2.48
CA MET A 60 11.32 10.90 -1.08
C MET A 60 12.07 11.88 -0.18
N PHE A 61 13.39 12.03 -0.37
CA PHE A 61 14.19 12.99 0.37
C PHE A 61 13.78 14.45 0.09
N LEU A 62 13.50 14.81 -1.17
CA LEU A 62 12.99 16.14 -1.53
C LEU A 62 11.63 16.42 -0.88
N CYS A 63 10.70 15.47 -0.94
CA CYS A 63 9.40 15.59 -0.27
C CYS A 63 9.58 15.77 1.24
N TYR A 64 10.51 15.04 1.86
CA TYR A 64 10.81 15.17 3.28
C TYR A 64 11.32 16.57 3.62
N ARG A 65 12.32 17.09 2.88
CA ARG A 65 12.85 18.44 3.07
C ARG A 65 11.78 19.51 2.95
N HIS A 66 10.94 19.43 1.91
CA HIS A 66 9.88 20.41 1.71
C HIS A 66 8.80 20.32 2.81
N LYS A 67 8.46 19.13 3.30
CA LYS A 67 7.52 18.98 4.43
C LYS A 67 8.09 19.53 5.73
N GLN A 68 9.37 19.32 6.00
CA GLN A 68 10.02 19.90 7.19
C GLN A 68 10.03 21.43 7.16
N GLN A 69 10.29 22.04 6.00
CA GLN A 69 10.28 23.50 5.86
C GLN A 69 8.90 24.11 6.13
N VAL A 70 7.83 23.47 5.65
CA VAL A 70 6.46 23.93 5.90
C VAL A 70 6.10 23.78 7.39
N LYS A 71 6.47 22.65 8.00
CA LYS A 71 6.13 22.37 9.40
C LYS A 71 6.92 23.21 10.40
N GLY A 72 8.18 23.52 10.11
CA GLY A 72 8.98 24.45 10.92
C GLY A 72 8.39 25.86 10.97
N HIS A 73 7.62 26.26 9.96
CA HIS A 73 6.92 27.55 9.92
C HIS A 73 5.58 27.53 10.67
N GLU A 74 4.94 26.37 10.82
CA GLU A 74 3.68 26.20 11.57
C GLU A 74 3.90 26.01 13.09
N GLU A 75 5.04 25.44 13.51
CA GLU A 75 5.33 25.16 14.93
C GLU A 75 5.76 26.40 15.74
N GLU A 76 6.06 27.54 15.12
CA GLU A 76 6.26 28.82 15.83
C GLU A 76 4.94 29.40 16.41
N GLY A 77 3.77 28.86 16.02
CA GLY A 77 2.45 29.45 16.32
C GLY A 77 1.60 28.83 17.43
N GLY A 78 1.93 27.69 18.06
CA GLY A 78 1.09 27.21 19.17
C GLY A 78 1.24 25.76 19.66
N GLY A 79 1.76 25.59 20.87
CA GLY A 79 1.11 24.85 21.97
C GLY A 79 0.71 23.37 21.87
N GLY A 80 1.21 22.55 20.92
CA GLY A 80 0.72 21.16 20.69
C GLY A 80 1.69 20.00 20.98
N ALA A 81 2.82 20.23 21.67
CA ALA A 81 4.04 19.40 21.56
C ALA A 81 3.89 17.89 21.83
N ARG A 82 2.98 17.42 22.69
CA ARG A 82 2.92 15.99 23.13
C ARG A 82 2.10 15.07 22.21
N SER A 83 1.00 15.58 21.64
CA SER A 83 0.18 14.85 20.64
C SER A 83 0.85 14.88 19.26
N THR A 84 1.43 16.03 18.91
CA THR A 84 2.17 16.23 17.67
C THR A 84 3.42 15.36 17.63
N ARG A 85 4.19 15.18 18.73
CA ARG A 85 5.37 14.29 18.73
C ARG A 85 5.04 12.82 18.47
N ALA A 86 3.93 12.32 19.00
CA ALA A 86 3.51 10.94 18.77
C ALA A 86 2.98 10.73 17.34
N ALA A 87 2.22 11.69 16.81
CA ALA A 87 1.78 11.70 15.42
C ALA A 87 2.96 11.86 14.44
N VAL A 88 3.92 12.73 14.76
CA VAL A 88 5.18 12.92 14.03
C VAL A 88 6.02 11.66 14.09
N ALA A 89 6.22 11.03 15.25
CA ALA A 89 7.03 9.81 15.38
C ALA A 89 6.40 8.63 14.63
N GLY A 90 5.07 8.49 14.66
CA GLY A 90 4.35 7.49 13.87
C GLY A 90 4.43 7.77 12.37
N TYR A 91 4.36 9.04 11.96
CA TYR A 91 4.54 9.47 10.57
C TYR A 91 5.99 9.27 10.10
N LEU A 92 6.97 9.60 10.93
CA LEU A 92 8.39 9.46 10.67
C LEU A 92 8.80 7.98 10.55
N ARG A 93 8.28 7.11 11.42
CA ARG A 93 8.45 5.66 11.27
C ARG A 93 7.85 5.15 9.96
N ARG A 94 6.68 5.65 9.53
CA ARG A 94 6.10 5.26 8.23
C ARG A 94 6.98 5.71 7.06
N GLU A 95 7.35 6.99 7.01
CA GLU A 95 8.18 7.50 5.91
C GLU A 95 9.57 6.83 5.91
N LEU A 96 10.16 6.58 7.08
CA LEU A 96 11.44 5.87 7.19
C LEU A 96 11.35 4.41 6.75
N LEU A 97 10.27 3.70 7.06
CA LEU A 97 10.08 2.32 6.58
C LEU A 97 9.96 2.25 5.05
N MET A 98 9.34 3.24 4.41
CA MET A 98 9.31 3.33 2.95
C MET A 98 10.70 3.61 2.39
N VAL A 99 11.45 4.56 2.96
CA VAL A 99 12.80 4.87 2.49
C VAL A 99 13.74 3.67 2.70
N LEU A 100 13.70 3.04 3.87
CA LEU A 100 14.52 1.86 4.20
C LEU A 100 14.25 0.71 3.23
N HIS A 101 12.98 0.49 2.85
CA HIS A 101 12.61 -0.50 1.84
C HIS A 101 13.28 -0.25 0.49
N HIS A 102 13.24 0.99 -0.01
CA HIS A 102 13.82 1.34 -1.31
C HIS A 102 15.34 1.29 -1.26
N VAL A 103 15.96 1.77 -0.17
CA VAL A 103 17.40 1.63 0.06
C VAL A 103 17.80 0.15 0.10
N PHE A 104 17.04 -0.69 0.79
CA PHE A 104 17.30 -2.12 0.84
C PHE A 104 17.19 -2.78 -0.54
N MET A 105 16.12 -2.47 -1.29
CA MET A 105 15.93 -2.98 -2.65
C MET A 105 17.09 -2.57 -3.58
N VAL A 106 17.53 -1.31 -3.54
CA VAL A 106 18.62 -0.82 -4.39
C VAL A 106 19.98 -1.32 -3.94
N ALA A 107 20.27 -1.31 -2.64
CA ALA A 107 21.60 -1.66 -2.13
C ALA A 107 21.85 -3.17 -2.07
N PHE A 108 20.79 -3.98 -1.91
CA PHE A 108 20.91 -5.43 -1.76
C PHE A 108 20.21 -6.18 -2.89
N CYS A 109 18.92 -5.94 -3.14
CA CYS A 109 18.17 -6.74 -4.11
C CYS A 109 18.66 -6.53 -5.55
N CYS A 110 18.95 -5.30 -5.98
CA CYS A 110 19.44 -5.01 -7.33
C CYS A 110 20.83 -5.64 -7.61
N PRO A 111 21.86 -5.45 -6.77
CA PRO A 111 23.16 -6.10 -6.95
C PRO A 111 23.07 -7.63 -6.85
N ALA A 112 22.26 -8.16 -5.94
CA ALA A 112 22.04 -9.60 -5.85
C ALA A 112 21.41 -10.16 -7.15
N SER A 113 20.47 -9.42 -7.74
CA SER A 113 19.79 -9.82 -8.98
C SER A 113 20.70 -9.74 -10.22
N LEU A 114 21.71 -8.87 -10.24
CA LEU A 114 22.65 -8.74 -11.36
C LEU A 114 23.89 -9.63 -11.21
N LEU A 115 24.48 -9.70 -10.01
CA LEU A 115 25.79 -10.30 -9.79
C LEU A 115 25.70 -11.74 -9.26
N TRP A 116 24.77 -11.99 -8.35
CA TRP A 116 24.65 -13.30 -7.67
C TRP A 116 23.67 -14.27 -8.34
N ARG A 117 22.74 -13.74 -9.15
CA ARG A 117 21.69 -14.50 -9.82
C ARG A 117 22.23 -15.51 -10.85
N GLN A 118 23.40 -15.25 -11.45
CA GLN A 118 24.04 -16.12 -12.46
C GLN A 118 23.08 -16.53 -13.60
N GLY A 119 22.07 -15.69 -13.90
CA GLY A 119 21.07 -15.94 -14.95
C GLY A 119 19.99 -16.98 -14.63
N LYS A 120 19.80 -17.36 -13.36
CA LYS A 120 18.78 -18.32 -12.92
C LYS A 120 17.61 -17.65 -12.18
N GLY A 121 16.43 -18.26 -12.23
CA GLY A 121 15.26 -17.84 -11.46
C GLY A 121 14.56 -16.58 -12.00
N ASP A 122 14.59 -16.36 -13.31
CA ASP A 122 13.94 -15.22 -13.99
C ASP A 122 12.44 -15.18 -13.73
N PHE A 123 11.79 -16.33 -13.70
CA PHE A 123 10.37 -16.42 -13.34
C PHE A 123 10.10 -15.82 -11.96
N PHE A 124 10.89 -16.20 -10.94
CA PHE A 124 10.73 -15.70 -9.57
C PHE A 124 11.07 -14.20 -9.49
N GLN A 125 12.08 -13.75 -10.22
CA GLN A 125 12.43 -12.33 -10.32
C GLN A 125 11.29 -11.51 -10.95
N GLY A 126 10.67 -12.03 -12.02
CA GLY A 126 9.50 -11.41 -12.66
C GLY A 126 8.32 -11.29 -11.69
N LEU A 127 8.05 -12.35 -10.92
CA LEU A 127 7.06 -12.32 -9.84
C LEU A 127 7.38 -11.27 -8.76
N LEU A 128 8.65 -11.02 -8.45
CA LEU A 128 9.05 -9.97 -7.51
C LEU A 128 8.83 -8.54 -8.04
N PHE A 129 8.54 -8.36 -9.34
CA PHE A 129 8.12 -7.06 -9.90
C PHE A 129 6.60 -6.82 -9.82
N LEU A 130 5.77 -7.88 -9.77
CA LEU A 130 4.31 -7.76 -9.63
C LEU A 130 3.81 -6.98 -8.39
N PRO A 131 4.51 -6.93 -7.24
CA PRO A 131 4.17 -6.06 -6.11
C PRO A 131 3.96 -4.59 -6.48
N GLU A 132 4.65 -4.10 -7.51
CA GLU A 132 4.53 -2.72 -7.96
C GLU A 132 3.13 -2.41 -8.52
N LEU A 133 2.34 -3.40 -8.92
CA LEU A 133 0.97 -3.18 -9.40
C LEU A 133 0.07 -2.49 -8.37
N SER A 134 0.39 -2.60 -7.08
CA SER A 134 -0.33 -1.91 -6.00
C SER A 134 0.01 -0.41 -5.89
N THR A 135 1.19 0.01 -6.37
CA THR A 135 1.70 1.38 -6.34
C THR A 135 0.80 2.41 -7.04
N PRO A 136 0.22 2.18 -8.25
CA PRO A 136 -0.67 3.15 -8.88
C PRO A 136 -1.94 3.44 -8.05
N PHE A 137 -2.50 2.43 -7.38
CA PHE A 137 -3.68 2.63 -6.52
C PHE A 137 -3.34 3.42 -5.24
N VAL A 138 -2.15 3.18 -4.68
CA VAL A 138 -1.66 3.92 -3.50
C VAL A 138 -1.35 5.38 -3.88
N SER A 139 -0.71 5.60 -5.04
CA SER A 139 -0.41 6.92 -5.58
C SER A 139 -1.67 7.71 -5.91
N LEU A 140 -2.65 7.08 -6.56
CA LEU A 140 -3.97 7.67 -6.81
C LEU A 140 -4.65 8.07 -5.50
N GLY A 141 -4.57 7.21 -4.48
CA GLY A 141 -5.07 7.51 -3.13
C GLY A 141 -4.44 8.78 -2.54
N LYS A 142 -3.12 8.96 -2.65
CA LYS A 142 -2.43 10.18 -2.18
C LYS A 142 -2.93 11.42 -2.91
N VAL A 143 -3.09 11.33 -4.23
CA VAL A 143 -3.60 12.44 -5.05
C VAL A 143 -5.02 12.82 -4.65
N LEU A 144 -5.94 11.85 -4.53
CA LEU A 144 -7.33 12.11 -4.11
C LEU A 144 -7.42 12.81 -2.75
N ILE A 145 -6.56 12.42 -1.81
CA ILE A 145 -6.49 13.06 -0.48
C ILE A 145 -6.03 14.52 -0.60
N GLN A 146 -5.05 14.81 -1.45
CA GLN A 146 -4.55 16.18 -1.68
C GLN A 146 -5.61 17.09 -2.31
N TYR A 147 -6.49 16.55 -3.17
CA TYR A 147 -7.61 17.30 -3.76
C TYR A 147 -8.86 17.37 -2.86
N ASN A 148 -8.75 16.96 -1.59
CA ASN A 148 -9.85 16.91 -0.61
C ASN A 148 -11.08 16.09 -1.08
N GLN A 149 -10.88 15.13 -2.00
CA GLN A 149 -11.95 14.29 -2.55
C GLN A 149 -12.24 13.06 -1.67
N GLN A 150 -11.94 13.11 -0.36
CA GLN A 150 -12.07 11.95 0.55
C GLN A 150 -13.52 11.49 0.74
N HIS A 151 -14.49 12.39 0.55
CA HIS A 151 -15.93 12.10 0.68
C HIS A 151 -16.54 11.44 -0.55
N THR A 152 -15.78 11.31 -1.65
CA THR A 152 -16.30 10.75 -2.90
C THR A 152 -16.34 9.23 -2.89
N LEU A 153 -17.28 8.65 -3.65
CA LEU A 153 -17.30 7.21 -3.94
C LEU A 153 -15.98 6.75 -4.56
N LEU A 154 -15.32 7.63 -5.33
CA LEU A 154 -14.01 7.38 -5.93
C LEU A 154 -12.95 7.02 -4.86
N HIS A 155 -12.93 7.72 -3.73
CA HIS A 155 -12.00 7.43 -2.64
C HIS A 155 -12.29 6.07 -1.99
N LYS A 156 -13.57 5.72 -1.81
CA LYS A 156 -13.98 4.42 -1.24
C LYS A 156 -13.63 3.25 -2.17
N VAL A 157 -13.89 3.40 -3.47
CA VAL A 157 -13.52 2.40 -4.49
C VAL A 157 -12.00 2.26 -4.56
N ASN A 158 -11.26 3.37 -4.60
CA ASN A 158 -9.80 3.34 -4.59
C ASN A 158 -9.26 2.66 -3.33
N GLY A 159 -9.84 2.92 -2.15
CA GLY A 159 -9.47 2.24 -0.91
C GLY A 159 -9.65 0.72 -1.00
N GLY A 160 -10.75 0.26 -1.60
CA GLY A 160 -10.98 -1.14 -1.90
C GLY A 160 -9.97 -1.73 -2.88
N LEU A 161 -9.64 -1.01 -3.96
CA LEU A 161 -8.63 -1.42 -4.95
C LEU A 161 -7.23 -1.49 -4.34
N VAL A 162 -6.86 -0.54 -3.48
CA VAL A 162 -5.60 -0.59 -2.71
C VAL A 162 -5.59 -1.84 -1.84
N LEU A 163 -6.65 -2.11 -1.08
CA LEU A 163 -6.70 -3.27 -0.20
C LEU A 163 -6.57 -4.59 -0.98
N LEU A 164 -7.33 -4.74 -2.07
CA LEU A 164 -7.33 -5.92 -2.92
C LEU A 164 -5.97 -6.13 -3.60
N SER A 165 -5.41 -5.09 -4.21
CA SER A 165 -4.12 -5.17 -4.90
C SER A 165 -2.98 -5.46 -3.91
N PHE A 166 -2.97 -4.86 -2.73
CA PHE A 166 -1.94 -5.16 -1.71
C PHE A 166 -2.05 -6.60 -1.20
N PHE A 167 -3.27 -7.11 -1.00
CA PHE A 167 -3.45 -8.50 -0.59
C PHE A 167 -2.97 -9.48 -1.66
N SER A 168 -3.46 -9.33 -2.90
CA SER A 168 -3.16 -10.27 -3.97
C SER A 168 -1.71 -10.18 -4.46
N CYS A 169 -1.17 -8.97 -4.67
CA CYS A 169 0.15 -8.80 -5.27
C CYS A 169 1.31 -8.81 -4.28
N ARG A 170 1.06 -8.58 -2.98
CA ARG A 170 2.12 -8.50 -1.95
C ARG A 170 1.98 -9.60 -0.90
N VAL A 171 0.81 -9.73 -0.26
CA VAL A 171 0.61 -10.71 0.82
C VAL A 171 0.63 -12.15 0.31
N LEU A 172 -0.11 -12.45 -0.77
CA LEU A 172 -0.18 -13.79 -1.35
C LEU A 172 1.02 -14.16 -2.23
N LEU A 173 1.82 -13.19 -2.66
CA LEU A 173 2.93 -13.41 -3.56
C LEU A 173 4.00 -14.32 -2.94
N PHE A 174 4.43 -14.06 -1.69
CA PHE A 174 5.45 -14.88 -1.04
C PHE A 174 4.99 -16.34 -0.84
N PRO A 175 3.78 -16.63 -0.32
CA PRO A 175 3.23 -17.97 -0.33
C PRO A 175 3.19 -18.62 -1.72
N TYR A 176 2.83 -17.86 -2.76
CA TYR A 176 2.79 -18.36 -4.13
C TYR A 176 4.19 -18.68 -4.68
N LEU A 177 5.20 -17.85 -4.41
CA LEU A 177 6.60 -18.12 -4.75
C LEU A 177 7.07 -19.45 -4.14
N TYR A 178 6.80 -19.67 -2.85
CA TYR A 178 7.13 -20.91 -2.16
C TYR A 178 6.35 -22.12 -2.70
N TYR A 179 5.08 -21.93 -3.04
CA TYR A 179 4.26 -22.98 -3.66
C TYR A 179 4.76 -23.36 -5.07
N ALA A 180 5.09 -22.38 -5.91
CA ALA A 180 5.63 -22.63 -7.24
C ALA A 180 6.97 -23.38 -7.17
N TYR A 181 7.85 -23.01 -6.24
CA TYR A 181 9.09 -23.73 -5.99
C TYR A 181 8.86 -25.15 -5.43
N SER A 182 7.91 -25.32 -4.50
CA SER A 182 7.50 -26.64 -3.98
C SER A 182 7.05 -27.58 -5.10
N ARG A 183 6.26 -27.07 -6.05
CA ARG A 183 5.80 -27.83 -7.23
C ARG A 183 6.94 -28.19 -8.16
N TYR A 184 7.90 -27.28 -8.37
CA TYR A 184 9.10 -27.54 -9.17
C TYR A 184 9.98 -28.63 -8.54
N ALA A 185 10.33 -28.49 -7.26
CA ALA A 185 11.23 -29.41 -6.55
C ALA A 185 10.51 -30.68 -6.03
N SER A 186 9.19 -30.80 -6.20
CA SER A 186 8.36 -31.89 -5.69
C SER A 186 8.53 -32.16 -4.18
N ILE A 187 8.80 -31.11 -3.41
CA ILE A 187 8.94 -31.13 -1.95
C ILE A 187 7.73 -30.49 -1.28
N PRO A 188 7.37 -30.85 -0.05
CA PRO A 188 6.28 -30.18 0.66
C PRO A 188 6.59 -28.70 0.93
N VAL A 189 5.58 -27.83 0.87
CA VAL A 189 5.72 -26.36 0.97
C VAL A 189 6.46 -25.92 2.24
N TYR A 190 6.25 -26.60 3.37
CA TYR A 190 6.92 -26.26 4.64
C TYR A 190 8.43 -26.56 4.64
N ALA A 191 8.90 -27.45 3.76
CA ALA A 191 10.32 -27.78 3.63
C ALA A 191 11.03 -26.81 2.66
N VAL A 192 10.29 -26.04 1.86
CA VAL A 192 10.87 -25.12 0.89
C VAL A 192 11.79 -24.09 1.54
N PRO A 193 11.47 -23.45 2.68
CA PRO A 193 12.39 -22.50 3.30
C PRO A 193 13.73 -23.13 3.74
N LEU A 194 13.81 -24.45 3.88
CA LEU A 194 15.06 -25.15 4.25
C LEU A 194 15.91 -25.51 3.02
N VAL A 195 15.28 -25.66 1.86
CA VAL A 195 15.93 -26.11 0.61
C VAL A 195 16.18 -24.94 -0.34
N ALA A 196 15.33 -23.91 -0.29
CA ALA A 196 15.42 -22.76 -1.17
C ALA A 196 16.74 -22.00 -0.97
N PRO A 197 17.26 -21.35 -2.03
CA PRO A 197 18.47 -20.56 -1.93
C PRO A 197 18.36 -19.52 -0.82
N TRP A 198 19.41 -19.36 -0.02
CA TRP A 198 19.41 -18.47 1.13
C TRP A 198 19.05 -17.02 0.77
N GLN A 199 19.29 -16.60 -0.48
CA GLN A 199 18.93 -15.29 -1.01
C GLN A 199 17.40 -15.10 -1.09
N CYS A 200 16.69 -16.13 -1.56
CA CYS A 200 15.23 -16.12 -1.63
C CYS A 200 14.63 -16.06 -0.22
N ASN A 201 15.17 -16.85 0.70
CA ASN A 201 14.74 -16.85 2.10
C ASN A 201 15.07 -15.53 2.81
N LEU A 202 16.24 -14.94 2.56
CA LEU A 202 16.63 -13.65 3.13
C LEU A 202 15.73 -12.54 2.59
N GLY A 203 15.47 -12.52 1.27
CA GLY A 203 14.56 -11.59 0.63
C GLY A 203 13.14 -11.72 1.20
N ALA A 204 12.62 -12.94 1.33
CA ALA A 204 11.31 -13.18 1.94
C ALA A 204 11.27 -12.75 3.41
N ALA A 205 12.28 -13.11 4.20
CA ALA A 205 12.36 -12.76 5.62
C ALA A 205 12.43 -11.25 5.86
N LEU A 206 13.02 -10.47 4.94
CA LEU A 206 13.15 -9.03 5.07
C LEU A 206 11.97 -8.26 4.45
N LEU A 207 11.50 -8.69 3.26
CA LEU A 207 10.47 -7.97 2.52
C LEU A 207 9.05 -8.34 2.93
N TRP A 208 8.79 -9.62 3.25
CA TRP A 208 7.43 -10.07 3.55
C TRP A 208 6.87 -9.48 4.85
N PRO A 209 7.60 -9.45 5.99
CA PRO A 209 7.10 -8.83 7.21
C PRO A 209 6.81 -7.34 7.04
N LEU A 210 7.62 -6.64 6.24
CA LEU A 210 7.39 -5.24 5.91
C LEU A 210 6.06 -5.10 5.15
N GLN A 211 5.82 -5.92 4.14
CA GLN A 211 4.57 -5.90 3.37
C GLN A 211 3.34 -6.24 4.23
N LEU A 212 3.46 -7.22 5.14
CA LEU A 212 2.40 -7.55 6.12
C LEU A 212 2.12 -6.38 7.06
N TYR A 213 3.17 -5.72 7.56
CA TYR A 213 3.01 -4.53 8.40
C TYR A 213 2.22 -3.43 7.67
N TRP A 214 2.57 -3.11 6.43
CA TRP A 214 1.82 -2.15 5.61
C TRP A 214 0.37 -2.56 5.40
N PHE A 215 0.12 -3.84 5.12
CA PHE A 215 -1.22 -4.37 4.96
C PHE A 215 -2.06 -4.19 6.23
N THR A 216 -1.53 -4.54 7.41
CA THR A 216 -2.25 -4.34 8.68
C THR A 216 -2.57 -2.86 8.93
N LEU A 217 -1.69 -1.96 8.47
CA LEU A 217 -1.84 -0.53 8.62
C LEU A 217 -2.95 0.04 7.72
N ILE A 218 -3.04 -0.47 6.49
CA ILE A 218 -4.12 -0.17 5.53
C ILE A 218 -5.44 -0.71 6.07
N CYS A 219 -5.47 -1.96 6.54
CA CYS A 219 -6.66 -2.57 7.16
C CYS A 219 -7.16 -1.77 8.35
N ARG A 220 -6.27 -1.37 9.27
CA ARG A 220 -6.64 -0.52 10.42
C ARG A 220 -7.16 0.84 9.99
N GLY A 221 -6.59 1.42 8.93
CA GLY A 221 -7.07 2.67 8.32
C GLY A 221 -8.50 2.52 7.79
N ALA A 222 -8.75 1.48 6.99
CA ALA A 222 -10.06 1.18 6.45
C ALA A 222 -11.09 0.91 7.56
N LEU A 223 -10.75 0.08 8.55
CA LEU A 223 -11.64 -0.22 9.69
C LEU A 223 -12.02 1.04 10.47
N ARG A 224 -11.10 1.99 10.66
CA ARG A 224 -11.39 3.26 11.32
C ARG A 224 -12.37 4.12 10.51
N GLN A 225 -12.23 4.15 9.19
CA GLN A 225 -13.18 4.85 8.31
C GLN A 225 -14.57 4.21 8.36
N PHE A 226 -14.66 2.87 8.36
CA PHE A 226 -15.94 2.17 8.51
C PHE A 226 -16.58 2.38 9.88
N ALA A 227 -15.80 2.35 10.97
CA ALA A 227 -16.29 2.60 12.32
C ALA A 227 -16.80 4.05 12.50
N ALA A 228 -16.06 5.04 11.98
CA ALA A 228 -16.47 6.44 12.01
C ALA A 228 -17.74 6.70 11.18
N GLY A 229 -17.88 6.05 10.01
CA GLY A 229 -19.08 6.15 9.19
C GLY A 229 -20.33 5.55 9.86
N ARG A 230 -20.17 4.57 10.74
CA ARG A 230 -21.28 3.93 11.47
C ARG A 230 -21.78 4.79 12.65
N SER A 231 -20.91 5.61 13.24
CA SER A 231 -21.25 6.55 14.33
C SER A 231 -22.11 7.74 13.91
N ASN A 232 -22.19 8.06 12.62
CA ASN A 232 -23.06 9.12 12.08
C ASN A 232 -24.47 8.62 11.71
N SER A 233 -24.84 7.41 12.13
CA SER A 233 -26.22 6.93 12.00
C SER A 233 -27.09 7.64 13.04
N PRO A 234 -28.22 8.27 12.69
CA PRO A 234 -29.12 8.85 13.68
C PRO A 234 -29.56 7.75 14.65
N PRO A 235 -29.73 8.04 15.96
CA PRO A 235 -30.32 7.07 16.86
C PRO A 235 -31.69 6.64 16.33
N PRO A 236 -32.09 5.37 16.48
CA PRO A 236 -33.41 4.91 16.06
C PRO A 236 -34.46 5.78 16.75
N SER A 237 -35.31 6.42 15.95
CA SER A 237 -36.45 7.19 16.43
C SER A 237 -37.27 6.31 17.36
N LYS A 238 -37.42 6.72 18.61
CA LYS A 238 -38.31 6.07 19.58
C LYS A 238 -39.71 5.98 18.95
N PRO A 239 -40.41 4.83 19.06
CA PRO A 239 -41.80 4.76 18.63
C PRO A 239 -42.64 5.66 19.52
N ASP A 240 -43.29 6.62 18.90
CA ASP A 240 -44.26 7.52 19.51
C ASP A 240 -45.43 6.67 20.03
N ARG A 241 -45.71 6.78 21.32
CA ARG A 241 -46.72 5.96 21.99
C ARG A 241 -47.83 6.86 22.53
N ASP A 242 -48.43 7.63 21.64
CA ASP A 242 -49.68 8.33 21.92
C ASP A 242 -50.86 7.46 21.47
N GLY A 243 -51.32 6.64 22.43
CA GLY A 243 -52.57 5.92 22.36
C GLY A 243 -53.74 6.88 22.46
N CYS A 244 -54.40 7.09 21.33
CA CYS A 244 -55.77 7.57 21.21
C CYS A 244 -56.71 6.84 22.19
N LEU A 245 -57.42 7.60 23.02
CA LEU A 245 -58.71 7.19 23.58
C LEU A 245 -59.64 8.41 23.56
N THR A 246 -60.53 8.36 22.58
CA THR A 246 -61.71 9.19 22.37
C THR A 246 -62.68 9.10 23.54
N THR A 247 -63.22 10.23 24.02
CA THR A 247 -64.60 10.28 24.54
C THR A 247 -65.23 11.67 24.41
N SER A 248 -66.08 11.78 23.38
CA SER A 248 -67.39 12.46 23.26
C SER A 248 -67.88 13.55 24.24
N ASN A 249 -68.35 14.65 23.61
CA ASN A 249 -69.54 15.50 23.87
C ASN A 249 -69.78 16.22 25.22
N GLY A 250 -69.69 17.56 25.15
CA GLY A 250 -70.86 18.45 25.13
C GLY A 250 -71.39 19.04 26.45
N ARG A 251 -71.20 20.36 26.67
CA ARG A 251 -72.28 21.27 27.12
C ARG A 251 -71.91 22.75 27.04
N THR A 252 -72.89 23.51 26.60
CA THR A 252 -73.08 24.96 26.46
C THR A 252 -73.08 25.73 27.80
N GLN A 253 -72.75 27.04 27.73
CA GLN A 253 -73.19 28.22 28.51
C GLN A 253 -71.97 29.09 28.94
N THR A 254 -71.72 30.26 28.34
CA THR A 254 -72.32 31.62 28.48
C THR A 254 -72.13 32.30 29.84
N SER A 255 -71.61 33.54 29.76
CA SER A 255 -71.65 34.63 30.75
C SER A 255 -70.75 34.43 31.98
N THR A 256 -69.95 35.39 32.45
CA THR A 256 -69.87 36.85 32.30
C THR A 256 -68.48 37.27 32.76
#